data_AF-A0A521MFM0-F1
#
_entry.id   AF-A0A521MFM0-F1
#
_cell.length_a   1.000
_cell.length_b   1.000
_cell.length_c   1.000
_cell.angle_alpha   90.00
_cell.angle_beta   90.00
_cell.angle_gamma   90.00
#
_symmetry.space_group_name_H-M   'P 1'
#
loop_
_entity.id
_entity.type
_entity.pdbx_description
1 polymer ?
#
loop_
_entity_poly.entity_id
_entity_poly.type
_entity_poly.pdbx_seq_one_letter_code
_entity_poly.pdbx_strand_id
1 'polypeptide(L)'
;MNDDIGRLATREYDVTLPDGSKGKLAFALCDLAQENALARHARKRDAVGFGLVGFEGFAEGPRHPVLWVQTNTGMEMTLADNDEQPGAQLQRLVGRYFILFFEDIKAVAPDLAALPLSAKEG
;
A
#
# COMPACT_ATOMS: atom_id res chain seq x y z
N MET A 1 -21.62 1.72 -2.43
CA MET A 1 -20.87 0.79 -3.29
C MET A 1 -19.43 0.78 -2.80
N ASN A 2 -19.09 0.04 -1.73
CA ASN A 2 -17.70 0.06 -1.21
C ASN A 2 -17.36 -1.07 -0.22
N ASP A 3 -17.85 -2.31 -0.42
CA ASP A 3 -17.48 -3.45 0.45
C ASP A 3 -16.90 -4.66 -0.33
N ASP A 4 -16.79 -4.58 -1.66
CA ASP A 4 -16.40 -5.71 -2.52
C ASP A 4 -14.93 -6.14 -2.38
N ILE A 5 -14.11 -5.29 -1.73
CA ILE A 5 -12.66 -5.50 -1.60
C ILE A 5 -12.30 -6.22 -0.28
N GLY A 6 -13.22 -6.24 0.70
CA GLY A 6 -13.00 -6.78 2.04
C GLY A 6 -11.85 -6.10 2.78
N ARG A 7 -12.03 -4.83 3.17
CA ARG A 7 -11.00 -4.08 3.91
C ARG A 7 -11.00 -4.46 5.39
N LEU A 8 -9.84 -4.82 5.92
CA LEU A 8 -9.62 -5.13 7.34
C LEU A 8 -9.21 -3.90 8.15
N ALA A 9 -8.43 -2.99 7.56
CA ALA A 9 -8.00 -1.76 8.21
C ALA A 9 -7.76 -0.66 7.18
N THR A 10 -7.88 0.61 7.62
CA THR A 10 -7.54 1.78 6.80
C THR A 10 -6.89 2.85 7.68
N ARG A 11 -5.85 3.50 7.17
CA ARG A 11 -5.19 4.65 7.78
C ARG A 11 -4.91 5.71 6.73
N GLU A 12 -5.09 6.96 7.13
CA GLU A 12 -4.82 8.12 6.31
C GLU A 12 -3.75 8.96 7.00
N TYR A 13 -2.81 9.47 6.22
CA TYR A 13 -1.74 10.31 6.71
C TYR A 13 -1.64 11.58 5.87
N ASP A 14 -1.78 12.73 6.52
CA ASP A 14 -1.42 14.01 5.94
C ASP A 14 0.10 14.12 5.85
N VAL A 15 0.62 14.42 4.67
CA VAL A 15 2.05 14.44 4.41
C VAL A 15 2.45 15.71 3.67
N THR A 16 3.68 16.15 3.92
CA THR A 16 4.31 17.26 3.22
C THR A 16 5.57 16.75 2.54
N LEU A 17 5.68 16.95 1.24
CA LEU A 17 6.86 16.62 0.45
C LEU A 17 7.97 17.65 0.70
N PRO A 18 9.25 17.32 0.42
CA PRO A 18 10.38 18.22 0.64
C PRO A 18 10.30 19.55 -0.11
N ASP A 19 9.59 19.58 -1.24
CA ASP A 19 9.30 20.80 -2.02
C ASP A 19 8.23 21.69 -1.38
N GLY A 20 7.63 21.27 -0.26
CA GLY A 20 6.56 21.97 0.46
C GLY A 20 5.15 21.59 0.01
N SER A 21 5.02 20.75 -1.02
CA SER A 21 3.72 20.27 -1.50
C SER A 21 3.03 19.42 -0.44
N LYS A 22 1.72 19.63 -0.24
CA LYS A 22 0.92 18.90 0.75
C LYS A 22 -0.03 17.94 0.05
N GLY A 23 -0.22 16.77 0.65
CA GLY A 23 -1.19 15.80 0.18
C GLY A 23 -1.46 14.76 1.25
N LYS A 24 -2.16 13.69 0.85
CA LYS A 24 -2.56 12.62 1.74
C LYS A 24 -2.25 11.26 1.13
N LEU A 25 -1.76 10.36 1.97
CA LEU A 25 -1.60 8.94 1.66
C LEU A 25 -2.68 8.14 2.40
N ALA A 26 -3.43 7.32 1.69
CA ALA A 26 -4.48 6.47 2.25
C ALA A 26 -4.10 5.00 2.07
N PHE A 27 -3.77 4.32 3.16
CA PHE A 27 -3.40 2.90 3.18
C PHE A 27 -4.59 2.05 3.61
N ALA A 28 -4.87 0.99 2.88
CA ALA A 28 -5.85 -0.03 3.24
C ALA A 28 -5.19 -1.40 3.30
N LEU A 29 -5.51 -2.18 4.33
CA LEU A 29 -5.27 -3.62 4.41
C LEU A 29 -6.54 -4.34 3.95
N CYS A 30 -6.39 -5.29 3.05
CA CYS A 30 -7.48 -6.12 2.55
C CYS A 30 -7.39 -7.55 3.08
N ASP A 31 -8.53 -8.22 3.14
CA ASP A 31 -8.66 -9.60 3.59
C ASP A 31 -8.27 -10.58 2.47
N LEU A 32 -7.23 -11.36 2.73
CA LEU A 32 -6.68 -12.34 1.78
C LEU A 32 -7.63 -13.53 1.54
N ALA A 33 -8.53 -13.79 2.49
CA ALA A 33 -9.52 -14.85 2.37
C ALA A 33 -10.65 -14.51 1.39
N GLN A 34 -10.76 -13.25 0.96
CA GLN A 34 -11.81 -12.82 0.04
C GLN A 34 -11.68 -13.47 -1.34
N GLU A 35 -12.84 -13.71 -1.96
CA GLU A 35 -12.93 -14.33 -3.29
C GLU A 35 -12.98 -13.30 -4.44
N ASN A 36 -12.18 -12.24 -4.33
CA ASN A 36 -12.08 -11.20 -5.36
C ASN A 36 -10.79 -11.30 -6.20
N ALA A 37 -10.73 -10.52 -7.29
CA ALA A 37 -9.61 -10.56 -8.22
C ALA A 37 -8.27 -10.14 -7.57
N LEU A 38 -8.31 -9.17 -6.66
CA LEU A 38 -7.12 -8.67 -5.97
C LEU A 38 -6.55 -9.72 -4.99
N ALA A 39 -7.41 -10.33 -4.18
CA ALA A 39 -7.00 -11.40 -3.26
C ALA A 39 -6.48 -12.62 -4.03
N ARG A 40 -7.10 -13.01 -5.15
CA ARG A 40 -6.55 -14.07 -6.03
C ARG A 40 -5.18 -13.71 -6.60
N HIS A 41 -4.98 -12.45 -7.00
CA HIS A 41 -3.72 -11.98 -7.54
C HIS A 41 -2.62 -11.94 -6.47
N ALA A 42 -2.93 -11.48 -5.25
CA ALA A 42 -2.03 -11.50 -4.11
C ALA A 42 -1.65 -12.94 -3.73
N ARG A 43 -2.61 -13.85 -3.62
CA ARG A 43 -2.35 -15.27 -3.32
C ARG A 43 -1.45 -15.96 -4.35
N LYS A 44 -1.57 -15.59 -5.64
CA LYS A 44 -0.67 -16.10 -6.69
C LYS A 44 0.79 -15.66 -6.53
N ARG A 45 1.07 -14.65 -5.71
CA ARG A 45 2.42 -14.17 -5.37
C ARG A 45 2.87 -14.59 -3.97
N ASP A 46 2.22 -15.57 -3.35
CA ASP A 46 2.54 -16.02 -1.99
C ASP A 46 2.46 -14.87 -0.96
N ALA A 47 1.46 -13.98 -1.15
CA ALA A 47 1.25 -12.85 -0.26
C ALA A 47 0.91 -13.31 1.16
N VAL A 48 1.54 -12.66 2.13
CA VAL A 48 1.17 -12.71 3.56
C VAL A 48 0.29 -11.53 3.96
N GLY A 49 0.22 -10.49 3.12
CA GLY A 49 -0.74 -9.39 3.22
C GLY A 49 -0.81 -8.60 1.92
N PHE A 50 -1.91 -7.92 1.69
CA PHE A 50 -2.06 -7.04 0.52
C PHE A 50 -3.07 -5.93 0.81
N GLY A 51 -3.06 -4.92 -0.06
CA GLY A 51 -4.06 -3.89 -0.01
C GLY A 51 -3.77 -2.75 -0.98
N LEU A 52 -4.29 -1.57 -0.68
CA LEU A 52 -4.21 -0.42 -1.59
C LEU A 52 -3.52 0.77 -0.92
N VAL A 53 -2.79 1.56 -1.70
CA VAL A 53 -2.33 2.90 -1.33
C VAL A 53 -2.93 3.92 -2.30
N GLY A 54 -3.75 4.82 -1.77
CA GLY A 54 -4.30 5.96 -2.48
C GLY A 54 -3.44 7.21 -2.27
N PHE A 55 -3.44 8.08 -3.28
CA PHE A 55 -2.68 9.32 -3.34
C PHE A 55 -3.64 10.47 -3.62
N GLU A 56 -3.68 11.47 -2.74
CA GLU A 56 -4.54 12.65 -2.91
C GLU A 56 -3.72 13.92 -2.77
N GLY A 57 -3.91 14.89 -3.69
CA GLY A 57 -3.25 16.19 -3.64
C GLY A 57 -1.83 16.24 -4.21
N PHE A 58 -1.30 15.15 -4.80
CA PHE A 58 0.00 15.14 -5.46
C PHE A 58 -0.14 15.30 -6.97
N ALA A 59 0.59 16.26 -7.56
CA ALA A 59 0.64 16.44 -9.00
C ALA A 59 1.32 15.25 -9.71
N GLU A 60 2.32 14.64 -9.08
CA GLU A 60 3.09 13.49 -9.59
C GLU A 60 2.64 12.15 -8.96
N GLY A 61 1.44 12.11 -8.38
CA GLY A 61 0.87 10.90 -7.79
C GLY A 61 0.13 10.05 -8.82
N PRO A 62 0.10 8.72 -8.66
CA PRO A 62 -0.80 7.84 -9.42
C PRO A 62 -2.25 8.30 -9.28
N ARG A 63 -3.01 8.25 -10.38
CA ARG A 63 -4.44 8.59 -10.38
C ARG A 63 -5.27 7.50 -9.73
N HIS A 64 -4.86 6.24 -9.83
CA HIS A 64 -5.53 5.13 -9.19
C HIS A 64 -4.74 4.60 -7.99
N PRO A 65 -5.42 3.99 -7.01
CA PRO A 65 -4.75 3.35 -5.90
C PRO A 65 -3.78 2.26 -6.37
N VAL A 66 -2.58 2.27 -5.78
CA VAL A 66 -1.54 1.29 -6.05
C VAL A 66 -1.79 0.05 -5.21
N LEU A 67 -1.79 -1.12 -5.85
CA LEU A 67 -1.84 -2.38 -5.14
C LEU A 67 -0.48 -2.65 -4.50
N TRP A 68 -0.46 -2.88 -3.19
CA TRP A 68 0.71 -3.38 -2.50
C TRP A 68 0.50 -4.83 -2.10
N VAL A 69 1.55 -5.63 -2.24
CA VAL A 69 1.59 -7.03 -1.85
C VAL A 69 2.83 -7.26 -1.01
N GLN A 70 2.62 -7.71 0.22
CA GLN A 70 3.69 -8.12 1.12
C GLN A 70 3.86 -9.63 1.01
N THR A 71 5.10 -10.08 0.79
CA THR A 71 5.52 -11.48 0.87
C THR A 71 6.48 -11.66 2.05
N ASN A 72 6.89 -12.90 2.33
CA ASN A 72 7.96 -13.15 3.30
C ASN A 72 9.33 -12.60 2.87
N THR A 73 9.50 -12.24 1.59
CA THR A 73 10.78 -11.80 1.02
C THR A 73 10.87 -10.29 0.76
N GLY A 74 9.76 -9.58 0.93
CA GLY A 74 9.69 -8.14 0.68
C GLY A 74 8.33 -7.69 0.17
N MET A 75 8.26 -6.40 -0.17
CA MET A 75 7.05 -5.75 -0.65
C MET A 75 7.13 -5.43 -2.13
N GLU A 76 6.04 -5.69 -2.85
CA GLU A 76 5.85 -5.34 -4.25
C GLU A 76 4.71 -4.33 -4.40
N MET A 77 4.86 -3.39 -5.35
CA MET A 77 3.85 -2.40 -5.69
C MET A 77 3.46 -2.53 -7.16
N THR A 78 2.17 -2.60 -7.46
CA THR A 78 1.62 -2.72 -8.81
C THR A 78 0.72 -1.53 -9.10
N LEU A 79 1.07 -0.76 -10.13
CA LEU A 79 0.27 0.35 -10.66
C LEU A 79 -0.83 -0.17 -11.59
N ALA A 80 -1.87 0.64 -11.80
CA ALA A 80 -2.81 0.40 -12.88
C ALA A 80 -2.14 0.61 -14.25
N ASP A 81 -2.60 -0.07 -15.30
CA ASP A 81 -1.97 -0.11 -16.63
C ASP A 81 -1.72 1.26 -17.29
N ASN A 82 -2.40 2.32 -16.83
CA ASN A 82 -2.27 3.69 -17.36
C ASN A 82 -1.71 4.70 -16.34
N ASP A 83 -1.23 4.24 -15.18
CA ASP A 83 -0.62 5.12 -14.19
C ASP A 83 0.89 5.22 -14.35
N GLU A 84 1.40 6.43 -14.11
CA GLU A 84 2.81 6.70 -14.08
C GLU A 84 3.41 6.28 -12.73
N GLN A 85 4.66 5.85 -12.77
CA GLN A 85 5.39 5.55 -11.54
C GLN A 85 5.47 6.82 -10.68
N PRO A 86 5.12 6.75 -9.38
CA PRO A 86 5.27 7.90 -8.49
C PRO A 86 6.73 8.36 -8.50
N GLY A 87 6.95 9.68 -8.46
CA GLY A 87 8.30 10.23 -8.39
C GLY A 87 9.11 9.67 -7.21
N ALA A 88 10.44 9.61 -7.34
CA ALA A 88 11.32 8.96 -6.35
C ALA A 88 11.15 9.50 -4.92
N GLN A 89 10.82 10.78 -4.77
CA GLN A 89 10.53 11.38 -3.46
C GLN A 89 9.26 10.80 -2.84
N LEU A 90 8.20 10.67 -3.63
CA LEU A 90 6.94 10.10 -3.21
C LEU A 90 7.09 8.60 -2.89
N GLN A 91 7.86 7.85 -3.66
CA GLN A 91 8.19 6.45 -3.36
C GLN A 91 8.88 6.28 -2.01
N ARG A 92 9.91 7.10 -1.73
CA ARG A 92 10.60 7.08 -0.43
C ARG A 92 9.67 7.45 0.72
N LEU A 93 8.76 8.39 0.49
CA LEU A 93 7.76 8.79 1.48
C LEU A 93 6.81 7.62 1.77
N VAL A 94 6.25 6.99 0.73
CA VAL A 94 5.36 5.83 0.86
C VAL A 94 6.04 4.71 1.65
N GLY A 95 7.31 4.40 1.34
CA GLY A 95 8.07 3.39 2.09
C GLY A 95 8.17 3.69 3.59
N ARG A 96 8.37 4.96 3.98
CA ARG A 96 8.38 5.37 5.40
C ARG A 96 7.00 5.23 6.04
N TYR A 97 5.94 5.59 5.32
CA TYR A 97 4.58 5.50 5.84
C TYR A 97 4.06 4.07 5.90
N PHE A 98 4.61 3.12 5.13
CA PHE A 98 4.34 1.70 5.31
C PHE A 98 4.80 1.18 6.68
N ILE A 99 5.95 1.65 7.18
CA ILE A 99 6.44 1.30 8.52
C ILE A 99 5.43 1.74 9.58
N LEU A 100 4.94 2.98 9.46
CA LEU A 100 3.92 3.53 10.37
C LEU A 100 2.60 2.78 10.26
N PHE A 101 2.16 2.51 9.04
CA PHE A 101 0.92 1.78 8.76
C PHE A 101 0.92 0.37 9.35
N PHE A 102 2.01 -0.39 9.20
CA PHE A 102 2.10 -1.74 9.76
C PHE A 102 2.09 -1.74 11.30
N GLU A 103 2.72 -0.74 11.93
CA GLU A 103 2.62 -0.59 13.38
C GLU A 103 1.19 -0.20 13.82
N ASP A 104 0.53 0.71 13.09
CA ASP A 104 -0.85 1.15 13.37
C ASP A 104 -1.91 0.05 13.24
N ILE A 105 -1.64 -0.99 12.44
CA ILE A 105 -2.56 -2.12 12.22
C ILE A 105 -2.13 -3.39 12.97
N LYS A 106 -1.08 -3.34 13.79
CA LYS A 106 -0.55 -4.51 14.51
C LYS A 106 -1.59 -5.26 15.35
N ALA A 107 -2.59 -4.56 15.88
CA ALA A 107 -3.69 -5.16 16.61
C ALA A 107 -4.61 -6.02 15.73
N VAL A 108 -4.66 -5.74 14.42
CA VAL A 108 -5.50 -6.43 13.43
C VAL A 108 -4.70 -7.46 12.64
N ALA A 109 -3.44 -7.16 12.31
CA ALA A 109 -2.54 -8.01 11.53
C ALA A 109 -1.13 -8.03 12.16
N PRO A 110 -0.95 -8.74 13.28
CA PRO A 110 0.31 -8.74 14.01
C PRO A 110 1.47 -9.32 13.20
N ASP A 111 1.19 -10.30 12.35
CA ASP A 111 2.20 -10.94 11.49
C ASP A 111 2.81 -9.95 10.48
N LEU A 112 2.06 -8.95 10.01
CA LEU A 112 2.58 -7.96 9.08
C LEU A 112 3.54 -6.97 9.74
N ALA A 113 3.27 -6.60 11.00
CA ALA A 113 4.14 -5.71 11.76
C ALA A 113 5.52 -6.34 12.08
N ALA A 114 5.63 -7.66 12.01
CA ALA A 114 6.86 -8.39 12.28
C ALA A 114 7.76 -8.58 11.04
N LEU A 115 7.29 -8.22 9.85
CA LEU A 115 8.01 -8.51 8.60
C LEU A 115 9.05 -7.44 8.25
N PRO A 116 10.18 -7.84 7.64
CA PRO A 116 11.14 -6.88 7.11
C PRO A 116 10.54 -6.15 5.91
N LEU A 117 10.44 -4.83 6.01
CA LEU A 117 10.11 -3.93 4.89
C LEU A 117 11.35 -3.71 4.02
N SER A 118 11.78 -4.76 3.32
CA SER A 118 12.77 -4.62 2.24
C SER A 118 12.01 -4.48 0.93
N ALA A 119 12.05 -3.29 0.34
CA ALA A 119 11.65 -3.13 -1.06
C ALA A 119 12.66 -3.91 -1.91
N LYS A 120 12.19 -4.86 -2.71
CA LYS A 120 13.06 -5.54 -3.66
C LYS A 120 13.39 -4.54 -4.75
N GLU A 121 14.65 -4.10 -4.83
CA GLU A 121 15.14 -3.37 -6.01
C GLU A 121 15.07 -4.36 -7.18
N GLY A 122 14.10 -4.14 -8.07
CA GLY A 122 13.94 -4.87 -9.33
C GLY A 122 14.88 -4.35 -10.40
#